data_AF-A0A0S2FBR9-F1
#
_entry.id   AF-A0A0S2FBR9-F1
#
_cell.length_a   1.000
_cell.length_b   1.000
_cell.length_c   1.000
_cell.angle_alpha   90.00
_cell.angle_beta   90.00
_cell.angle_gamma   90.00
#
_symmetry.space_group_name_H-M   'P 1'
#
loop_
_entity.id
_entity.type
_entity.pdbx_description
1 polymer ?
#
loop_
_entity_poly.entity_id
_entity_poly.type
_entity_poly.pdbx_seq_one_letter_code
_entity_poly.pdbx_strand_id
1 'polypeptide(L)'
;MTDSIDRRRLLQLSLAAVPALMLPGTAAGAEEAAKADAGRSGAERDFDFFLGSWDVKHRRLKQRLAGNNDWEEFDGSTRCQSLLGGIANFNDSVSYRAGGVYRGMGLRAFDAKTQTWADWWLDGRNPVKIDTPGIGRFEGRVGTFFSEDLHDGKPVRVRGVFTHLGDSRMQWEQAFSPDGGATWETNWVMRYMRTG
;
A
#
# COMPACT_ATOMS: atom_id res chain seq x y z
N MET A 1 -19.76 -15.58 -32.06
CA MET A 1 -18.73 -16.52 -31.57
C MET A 1 -17.41 -15.95 -32.05
N THR A 2 -16.80 -15.08 -31.25
CA THR A 2 -15.62 -14.28 -31.64
C THR A 2 -14.57 -14.47 -30.57
N ASP A 3 -13.41 -14.92 -31.06
CA ASP A 3 -12.24 -15.38 -30.33
C ASP A 3 -11.77 -14.40 -29.26
N SER A 4 -11.64 -14.94 -28.06
CA SER A 4 -10.82 -14.36 -27.00
C SER A 4 -9.35 -14.58 -27.39
N ILE A 5 -8.70 -13.54 -27.92
CA ILE A 5 -7.25 -13.54 -28.13
C ILE A 5 -6.58 -13.64 -26.75
N ASP A 6 -6.05 -14.84 -26.47
CA ASP A 6 -5.28 -15.18 -25.29
C ASP A 6 -3.98 -14.35 -25.27
N ARG A 7 -3.91 -13.36 -24.37
CA ARG A 7 -2.77 -12.42 -24.20
C ARG A 7 -1.43 -13.13 -23.95
N ARG A 8 -1.44 -14.44 -23.66
CA ARG A 8 -0.24 -15.25 -23.34
C ARG A 8 0.44 -15.92 -24.55
N ARG A 9 -0.12 -15.84 -25.76
CA ARG A 9 0.42 -16.56 -26.95
C ARG A 9 1.24 -15.71 -27.95
N LEU A 10 1.49 -14.43 -27.71
CA LEU A 10 2.19 -13.54 -28.66
C LEU A 10 3.65 -13.21 -28.29
N LEU A 11 4.38 -14.13 -27.65
CA LEU A 11 5.81 -13.94 -27.37
C LEU A 11 6.60 -15.21 -27.71
N GLN A 12 6.62 -15.59 -28.99
CA GLN A 12 7.66 -16.44 -29.54
C GLN A 12 8.08 -15.92 -30.92
N LEU A 13 9.41 -15.86 -31.13
CA LEU A 13 10.15 -15.43 -32.32
C LEU A 13 10.35 -13.89 -32.37
N SER A 14 11.57 -13.33 -32.33
CA SER A 14 12.85 -13.77 -32.90
C SER A 14 14.05 -13.21 -32.11
N LEU A 15 15.04 -14.08 -31.84
CA LEU A 15 16.34 -13.71 -31.31
C LEU A 15 17.18 -13.08 -32.43
N ALA A 16 17.40 -11.77 -32.38
CA ALA A 16 18.51 -11.11 -33.06
C ALA A 16 19.27 -10.31 -32.00
N ALA A 17 20.52 -10.69 -31.76
CA ALA A 17 21.39 -10.01 -30.83
C ALA A 17 21.68 -8.60 -31.34
N VAL A 18 21.11 -7.59 -30.67
CA VAL A 18 21.48 -6.19 -30.85
C VAL A 18 22.58 -5.89 -29.83
N PRO A 19 23.79 -5.45 -30.23
CA PRO A 19 24.77 -4.98 -29.27
C PRO A 19 24.18 -3.80 -28.50
N ALA A 20 24.16 -3.91 -27.17
CA ALA A 20 23.66 -2.87 -26.28
C ALA A 20 24.56 -1.63 -26.39
N LEU A 21 24.18 -0.67 -27.24
CA LEU A 21 24.56 0.72 -27.02
C LEU A 21 23.84 1.17 -25.74
N MET A 22 24.61 1.28 -24.66
CA MET A 22 24.23 2.06 -23.49
C MET A 22 24.07 3.52 -23.95
N LEU A 23 22.84 3.92 -24.30
CA LEU A 23 22.51 5.33 -24.41
C LEU A 23 22.64 5.91 -22.99
N PRO A 24 23.51 6.90 -22.74
CA PRO A 24 23.46 7.65 -21.50
C PRO A 24 22.06 8.25 -21.38
N GLY A 25 21.37 7.98 -20.26
CA GLY A 25 20.08 8.60 -19.98
C GLY A 25 20.22 10.11 -20.11
N THR A 26 19.52 10.70 -21.06
CA THR A 26 19.65 12.13 -21.34
C THR A 26 19.14 12.92 -20.14
N ALA A 27 19.88 13.96 -19.75
CA ALA A 27 19.47 14.88 -18.69
C ALA A 27 18.05 15.45 -18.93
N ALA A 28 17.63 15.55 -20.20
CA ALA A 28 16.29 15.94 -20.60
C ALA A 28 15.17 15.06 -20.03
N GLY A 29 15.35 13.72 -19.97
CA GLY A 29 14.33 12.82 -19.42
C GLY A 29 14.18 12.93 -17.89
N ALA A 30 15.29 13.18 -17.19
CA ALA A 30 15.27 13.45 -15.75
C ALA A 30 14.68 14.83 -15.44
N GLU A 31 14.94 15.83 -16.28
CA GLU A 31 14.43 17.19 -16.13
C GLU A 31 12.93 17.29 -16.44
N GLU A 32 12.43 16.49 -17.39
CA GLU A 32 11.00 16.40 -17.71
C GLU A 32 10.21 15.65 -16.63
N ALA A 33 10.79 14.59 -16.04
CA ALA A 33 10.23 13.93 -14.85
C ALA A 33 10.21 14.86 -13.63
N ALA A 34 11.26 15.68 -13.43
CA ALA A 34 11.30 16.68 -12.37
C ALA A 34 10.28 17.82 -12.58
N LYS A 35 10.06 18.27 -13.82
CA LYS A 35 9.02 19.24 -14.16
C LYS A 35 7.61 18.68 -13.98
N ALA A 36 7.39 17.41 -14.30
CA ALA A 36 6.12 16.72 -14.04
C ALA A 36 5.84 16.58 -12.53
N ASP A 37 6.87 16.44 -11.69
CA ASP A 37 6.73 16.42 -10.23
C ASP A 37 6.50 17.81 -9.63
N ALA A 38 7.10 18.85 -10.21
CA ALA A 38 6.94 20.24 -9.78
C ALA A 38 5.53 20.81 -10.04
N GLY A 39 4.75 20.21 -10.94
CA GLY A 39 3.37 20.59 -11.25
C GLY A 39 2.30 19.99 -10.32
N ARG A 40 2.68 19.09 -9.41
CA ARG A 40 1.75 18.48 -8.45
C ARG A 40 1.63 19.35 -7.21
N SER A 41 0.39 19.70 -6.88
CA SER A 41 0.05 20.46 -5.68
C SER A 41 -1.39 20.12 -5.31
N GLY A 42 -1.57 19.11 -4.46
CA GLY A 42 -2.90 18.63 -4.12
C GLY A 42 -2.90 17.24 -3.51
N ALA A 43 -4.10 16.64 -3.48
CA ALA A 43 -4.36 15.33 -2.88
C ALA A 43 -3.56 14.19 -3.53
N GLU A 44 -3.10 14.36 -4.78
CA GLU A 44 -2.22 13.42 -5.47
C GLU A 44 -0.84 13.24 -4.80
N ARG A 45 -0.48 14.13 -3.86
CA ARG A 45 0.76 14.07 -3.07
C ARG A 45 0.55 13.63 -1.63
N ASP A 46 -0.68 13.26 -1.26
CA ASP A 46 -1.02 12.99 0.14
C ASP A 46 -0.13 11.91 0.78
N PHE A 47 0.38 10.95 -0.01
CA PHE A 47 1.26 9.88 0.47
C PHE A 47 2.77 10.17 0.38
N ASP A 48 3.19 11.36 -0.06
CA ASP A 48 4.61 11.69 -0.21
C ASP A 48 5.37 11.50 1.11
N PHE A 49 4.72 11.77 2.26
CA PHE A 49 5.31 11.57 3.59
C PHE A 49 5.73 10.12 3.86
N PHE A 50 5.13 9.14 3.18
CA PHE A 50 5.41 7.71 3.38
C PHE A 50 6.57 7.22 2.51
N LEU A 51 7.01 7.96 1.50
CA LEU A 51 8.10 7.55 0.61
C LEU A 51 9.42 7.36 1.37
N GLY A 52 10.16 6.29 1.07
CA GLY A 52 11.44 5.95 1.70
C GLY A 52 11.41 4.67 2.54
N SER A 53 12.40 4.53 3.41
CA SER A 53 12.62 3.34 4.23
C SER A 53 12.22 3.59 5.68
N TRP A 54 11.65 2.57 6.32
CA TRP A 54 11.08 2.64 7.65
C TRP A 54 11.35 1.37 8.45
N ASP A 55 11.69 1.55 9.72
CA ASP A 55 11.50 0.54 10.75
C ASP A 55 10.07 0.60 11.28
N VAL A 56 9.51 -0.57 11.60
CA VAL A 56 8.10 -0.69 12.01
C VAL A 56 8.00 -1.44 13.33
N LYS A 57 7.27 -0.85 14.29
CA LYS A 57 6.80 -1.53 15.50
C LYS A 57 5.33 -1.87 15.33
N HIS A 58 5.00 -3.15 15.32
CA HIS A 58 3.62 -3.62 15.20
C HIS A 58 3.04 -3.99 16.56
N ARG A 59 1.74 -3.75 16.72
CA ARG A 59 0.90 -4.31 17.77
C ARG A 59 -0.39 -4.83 17.11
N ARG A 60 -0.65 -6.13 17.15
CA ARG A 60 -1.80 -6.76 16.47
C ARG A 60 -2.59 -7.62 17.45
N LEU A 61 -3.92 -7.58 17.41
CA LEU A 61 -4.75 -8.45 18.24
C LEU A 61 -4.55 -9.91 17.80
N LYS A 62 -4.40 -10.81 18.77
CA LYS A 62 -4.28 -12.25 18.51
C LYS A 62 -5.59 -12.84 18.00
N GLN A 63 -6.73 -12.34 18.50
CA GLN A 63 -8.06 -12.67 18.02
C GLN A 63 -8.87 -11.38 17.84
N ARG A 64 -9.63 -11.29 16.75
CA ARG A 64 -10.45 -10.13 16.39
C ARG A 64 -11.91 -10.43 16.68
N LEU A 65 -12.68 -9.39 17.03
CA LEU A 65 -14.12 -9.44 17.24
C LEU A 65 -14.53 -10.52 18.25
N ALA A 66 -13.67 -10.76 19.25
CA ALA A 66 -13.82 -11.78 20.27
C ALA A 66 -13.86 -11.19 21.70
N GLY A 67 -13.95 -9.86 21.82
CA GLY A 67 -13.81 -9.16 23.11
C GLY A 67 -12.41 -9.32 23.72
N ASN A 68 -11.41 -9.58 22.87
CA ASN A 68 -10.05 -9.88 23.30
C ASN A 68 -9.22 -8.60 23.38
N ASN A 69 -8.34 -8.53 24.39
CA ASN A 69 -7.35 -7.46 24.57
C ASN A 69 -5.91 -8.02 24.64
N ASP A 70 -5.69 -9.25 24.16
CA ASP A 70 -4.38 -9.87 24.05
C ASP A 70 -3.72 -9.51 22.72
N TRP A 71 -2.61 -8.78 22.82
CA TRP A 71 -1.87 -8.24 21.68
C TRP A 71 -0.56 -8.99 21.49
N GLU A 72 -0.24 -9.31 20.25
CA GLU A 72 1.12 -9.67 19.84
C GLU A 72 1.86 -8.40 19.39
N GLU A 73 3.12 -8.26 19.83
CA GLU A 73 4.03 -7.22 19.39
C GLU A 73 5.20 -7.83 18.64
N PHE A 74 5.61 -7.18 17.55
CA PHE A 74 6.70 -7.65 16.70
C PHE A 74 7.26 -6.52 15.85
N ASP A 75 8.48 -6.76 15.35
CA ASP A 75 9.21 -5.80 14.52
C ASP A 75 8.98 -6.04 13.04
N GLY A 76 9.26 -5.01 12.25
CA GLY A 76 9.18 -5.08 10.80
C GLY A 76 9.99 -3.98 10.14
N SER A 77 10.05 -4.03 8.82
CA SER A 77 10.58 -2.96 7.99
C SER A 77 9.70 -2.74 6.78
N THR A 78 9.76 -1.54 6.21
CA THR A 78 8.99 -1.19 5.03
C THR A 78 9.78 -0.24 4.14
N ARG A 79 9.74 -0.46 2.83
CA ARG A 79 10.25 0.50 1.85
C ARG A 79 9.14 0.88 0.89
N CYS A 80 8.79 2.17 0.89
CA CYS A 80 7.78 2.75 0.02
C CYS A 80 8.43 3.53 -1.12
N GLN A 81 7.92 3.38 -2.33
CA GLN A 81 8.42 4.06 -3.52
C GLN A 81 7.28 4.49 -4.44
N SER A 82 7.53 5.61 -5.13
CA SER A 82 6.61 6.24 -6.07
C SER A 82 6.53 5.45 -7.38
N LEU A 83 5.35 5.44 -8.01
CA LEU A 83 5.01 4.73 -9.24
C LEU A 83 4.16 5.60 -10.17
N LEU A 84 4.07 5.19 -11.44
CA LEU A 84 3.22 5.83 -12.45
C LEU A 84 3.44 7.34 -12.55
N GLY A 85 4.71 7.75 -12.46
CA GLY A 85 5.10 9.14 -12.45
C GLY A 85 4.86 9.86 -11.13
N GLY A 86 4.13 9.30 -10.15
CA GLY A 86 3.85 9.87 -8.83
C GLY A 86 2.38 9.87 -8.40
N ILE A 87 1.49 9.38 -9.25
CA ILE A 87 0.06 9.18 -8.91
C ILE A 87 -0.20 7.84 -8.22
N ALA A 88 0.85 7.06 -7.98
CA ALA A 88 0.76 5.79 -7.27
C ALA A 88 2.02 5.60 -6.42
N ASN A 89 1.92 4.73 -5.40
CA ASN A 89 3.07 4.24 -4.66
C ASN A 89 2.87 2.77 -4.31
N PHE A 90 3.96 2.08 -4.03
CA PHE A 90 3.87 0.78 -3.38
C PHE A 90 4.90 0.67 -2.28
N ASN A 91 4.61 -0.15 -1.29
CA ASN A 91 5.55 -0.48 -0.22
C ASN A 91 5.73 -1.99 -0.06
N ASP A 92 6.98 -2.44 -0.10
CA ASP A 92 7.36 -3.80 0.30
C ASP A 92 7.55 -3.83 1.81
N SER A 93 6.87 -4.75 2.49
CA SER A 93 6.82 -4.84 3.95
C SER A 93 7.25 -6.22 4.43
N VAL A 94 8.08 -6.23 5.49
CA VAL A 94 8.51 -7.44 6.17
C VAL A 94 8.09 -7.35 7.64
N SER A 95 7.57 -8.43 8.20
CA SER A 95 7.28 -8.57 9.62
C SER A 95 7.97 -9.81 10.20
N TYR A 96 8.67 -9.63 11.32
CA TYR A 96 9.44 -10.66 12.00
C TYR A 96 8.65 -11.19 13.20
N ARG A 97 7.88 -12.27 12.99
CA ARG A 97 7.03 -12.86 14.04
C ARG A 97 7.66 -14.13 14.59
N ALA A 98 7.20 -14.57 15.76
CA ALA A 98 7.66 -15.83 16.37
C ALA A 98 7.48 -17.04 15.42
N GLY A 99 6.43 -17.03 14.59
CA GLY A 99 6.17 -18.08 13.59
C GLY A 99 6.93 -17.92 12.26
N GLY A 100 7.87 -16.98 12.15
CA GLY A 100 8.69 -16.77 10.95
C GLY A 100 8.57 -15.37 10.34
N VAL A 101 9.18 -15.22 9.17
CA VAL A 101 9.20 -13.96 8.41
C VAL A 101 7.98 -13.90 7.48
N TYR A 102 7.18 -12.86 7.63
CA TYR A 102 6.02 -12.59 6.80
C TYR A 102 6.32 -11.43 5.86
N ARG A 103 5.83 -11.50 4.63
CA ARG A 103 5.98 -10.46 3.61
C ARG A 103 4.63 -10.07 3.05
N GLY A 104 4.50 -8.81 2.68
CA GLY A 104 3.34 -8.32 1.96
C GLY A 104 3.61 -6.95 1.37
N MET A 105 2.70 -6.51 0.53
CA MET A 105 2.85 -5.29 -0.25
C MET A 105 1.58 -4.44 -0.18
N GLY A 106 1.74 -3.15 0.11
CA GLY A 106 0.69 -2.17 -0.14
C GLY A 106 0.88 -1.55 -1.53
N LEU A 107 -0.21 -1.37 -2.26
CA LEU A 107 -0.25 -0.60 -3.51
C LEU A 107 -1.30 0.48 -3.35
N ARG A 108 -0.97 1.72 -3.70
CA ARG A 108 -1.89 2.85 -3.63
C ARG A 108 -1.90 3.61 -4.93
N ALA A 109 -3.08 4.05 -5.38
CA ALA A 109 -3.23 4.88 -6.57
C ALA A 109 -4.28 5.96 -6.36
N PHE A 110 -3.99 7.15 -6.88
CA PHE A 110 -4.87 8.31 -6.81
C PHE A 110 -5.80 8.34 -8.03
N ASP A 111 -7.08 8.57 -7.79
CA ASP A 111 -8.07 8.87 -8.81
C ASP A 111 -8.40 10.36 -8.79
N ALA A 112 -7.89 11.08 -9.79
CA ALA A 112 -8.14 12.51 -9.95
C ALA A 112 -9.62 12.85 -10.19
N LYS A 113 -10.43 11.92 -10.72
CA LYS A 113 -11.86 12.17 -10.97
C LYS A 113 -12.65 12.26 -9.67
N THR A 114 -12.36 11.37 -8.72
CA THR A 114 -13.05 11.31 -7.44
C THR A 114 -12.30 12.03 -6.31
N GLN A 115 -11.04 12.43 -6.55
CA GLN A 115 -10.15 13.00 -5.54
C GLN A 115 -9.99 12.05 -4.34
N THR A 116 -9.86 10.76 -4.63
CA THR A 116 -9.66 9.71 -3.63
C THR A 116 -8.47 8.83 -3.98
N TRP A 117 -7.97 8.14 -2.97
CA TRP A 117 -6.96 7.10 -3.09
C TRP A 117 -7.62 5.74 -2.89
N ALA A 118 -7.18 4.77 -3.68
CA ALA A 118 -7.37 3.36 -3.41
C ALA A 118 -6.12 2.78 -2.75
N ASP A 119 -6.28 1.96 -1.71
CA ASP A 119 -5.23 1.26 -0.97
C ASP A 119 -5.47 -0.25 -0.97
N TRP A 120 -4.64 -0.97 -1.71
CA TRP A 120 -4.68 -2.43 -1.83
C TRP A 120 -3.60 -3.09 -0.99
N TRP A 121 -3.90 -4.30 -0.53
CA TRP A 121 -2.94 -5.18 0.13
C TRP A 121 -2.78 -6.50 -0.64
N LEU A 122 -1.52 -6.93 -0.77
CA LEU A 122 -1.14 -8.26 -1.26
C LEU A 122 -0.39 -9.00 -0.14
N ASP A 123 -0.95 -10.09 0.35
CA ASP A 123 -0.30 -10.97 1.30
C ASP A 123 0.62 -11.95 0.55
N GLY A 124 1.90 -11.99 0.91
CA GLY A 124 2.88 -12.90 0.28
C GLY A 124 2.55 -14.39 0.46
N ARG A 125 1.67 -14.74 1.40
CA ARG A 125 1.16 -16.11 1.58
C ARG A 125 0.05 -16.46 0.59
N ASN A 126 -0.58 -15.47 -0.03
CA ASN A 126 -1.62 -15.63 -1.03
C ASN A 126 -1.32 -14.76 -2.26
N PRO A 127 -0.29 -15.10 -3.05
CA PRO A 127 0.24 -14.22 -4.10
C PRO A 127 -0.69 -14.02 -5.30
N VAL A 128 -1.81 -14.74 -5.38
CA VAL A 128 -2.77 -14.66 -6.49
C VAL A 128 -3.97 -13.77 -6.19
N LYS A 129 -4.14 -13.31 -4.94
CA LYS A 129 -5.27 -12.48 -4.50
C LYS A 129 -4.75 -11.16 -3.97
N ILE A 130 -5.22 -10.06 -4.55
CA ILE A 130 -5.13 -8.72 -3.97
C ILE A 130 -6.46 -8.45 -3.27
N ASP A 131 -6.41 -7.95 -2.04
CA ASP A 131 -7.62 -7.67 -1.26
C ASP A 131 -8.42 -6.49 -1.83
N THR A 132 -9.70 -6.41 -1.45
CA THR A 132 -10.57 -5.28 -1.82
C THR A 132 -9.92 -3.96 -1.37
N PRO A 133 -9.78 -2.96 -2.26
CA PRO A 133 -9.11 -1.73 -1.87
C PRO A 133 -9.91 -0.98 -0.80
N GLY A 134 -9.19 -0.43 0.17
CA GLY A 134 -9.69 0.68 0.96
C GLY A 134 -9.81 1.92 0.06
N ILE A 135 -10.99 2.53 0.00
CA ILE A 135 -11.18 3.80 -0.70
C ILE A 135 -11.25 4.92 0.34
N GLY A 136 -10.46 5.97 0.13
CA GLY A 136 -10.29 7.02 1.14
C GLY A 136 -9.64 8.28 0.62
N ARG A 137 -9.47 9.24 1.51
CA ARG A 137 -8.76 10.50 1.25
C ARG A 137 -8.13 11.01 2.54
N PHE A 138 -7.24 11.99 2.41
CA PHE A 138 -6.70 12.70 3.55
C PHE A 138 -7.53 13.93 3.89
N GLU A 139 -7.65 14.16 5.19
CA GLU A 139 -8.12 15.40 5.78
C GLU A 139 -6.98 15.91 6.68
N GLY A 140 -6.20 16.84 6.14
CA GLY A 140 -4.95 17.29 6.76
C GLY A 140 -3.92 16.17 6.83
N ARG A 141 -3.57 15.74 8.05
CA ARG A 141 -2.54 14.70 8.28
C ARG A 141 -3.10 13.29 8.45
N VAL A 142 -4.42 13.13 8.33
CA VAL A 142 -5.10 11.86 8.59
C VAL A 142 -5.80 11.38 7.33
N GLY A 143 -5.36 10.24 6.80
CA GLY A 143 -5.99 9.54 5.69
C GLY A 143 -6.87 8.42 6.21
N THR A 144 -8.15 8.43 5.89
CA THR A 144 -9.10 7.38 6.32
C THR A 144 -9.65 6.63 5.11
N PHE A 145 -9.55 5.31 5.16
CA PHE A 145 -9.86 4.40 4.06
C PHE A 145 -10.83 3.32 4.51
N PHE A 146 -11.83 3.02 3.69
CA PHE A 146 -12.84 2.02 4.00
C PHE A 146 -12.92 0.94 2.92
N SER A 147 -13.03 -0.31 3.34
CA SER A 147 -13.33 -1.46 2.48
C SER A 147 -14.27 -2.43 3.18
N GLU A 148 -14.70 -3.43 2.42
CA GLU A 148 -15.50 -4.56 2.90
C GLU A 148 -14.65 -5.83 2.79
N ASP A 149 -14.73 -6.69 3.81
CA ASP A 149 -14.02 -7.97 3.85
C ASP A 149 -14.85 -9.05 4.59
N LEU A 150 -14.31 -10.26 4.67
CA LEU A 150 -14.86 -11.36 5.45
C LEU A 150 -13.91 -11.70 6.61
N HIS A 151 -14.42 -11.65 7.85
CA HIS A 151 -13.76 -12.20 9.02
C HIS A 151 -14.50 -13.46 9.46
N ASP A 152 -13.81 -14.61 9.46
CA ASP A 152 -14.39 -15.94 9.74
C ASP A 152 -15.68 -16.22 8.92
N GLY A 153 -15.67 -15.81 7.64
CA GLY A 153 -16.79 -15.97 6.71
C GLY A 153 -17.94 -14.99 6.90
N LYS A 154 -17.86 -14.07 7.87
CA LYS A 154 -18.88 -13.05 8.12
C LYS A 154 -18.45 -11.69 7.54
N PRO A 155 -19.35 -10.94 6.89
CA PRO A 155 -19.05 -9.58 6.43
C PRO A 155 -18.59 -8.68 7.57
N VAL A 156 -17.52 -7.92 7.32
CA VAL A 156 -17.03 -6.88 8.20
C VAL A 156 -16.64 -5.66 7.37
N ARG A 157 -16.87 -4.47 7.93
CA ARG A 157 -16.26 -3.25 7.39
C ARG A 157 -14.85 -3.12 7.95
N VAL A 158 -13.93 -2.71 7.10
CA VAL A 158 -12.54 -2.46 7.46
C VAL A 158 -12.26 -0.97 7.34
N ARG A 159 -11.56 -0.41 8.33
CA ARG A 159 -11.06 0.97 8.30
C ARG A 159 -9.55 0.96 8.45
N GLY A 160 -8.86 1.47 7.44
CA GLY A 160 -7.44 1.82 7.50
C GLY A 160 -7.29 3.31 7.81
N VAL A 161 -6.40 3.67 8.74
CA VAL A 161 -6.08 5.07 9.06
C VAL A 161 -4.59 5.29 8.97
N PHE A 162 -4.15 6.20 8.10
CA PHE A 162 -2.79 6.72 8.06
C PHE A 162 -2.72 8.04 8.79
N THR A 163 -1.77 8.20 9.70
CA THR A 163 -1.55 9.45 10.44
C THR A 163 -0.11 9.90 10.26
N HIS A 164 0.08 11.07 9.64
CA HIS A 164 1.37 11.71 9.50
C HIS A 164 1.74 12.43 10.81
N LEU A 165 2.72 11.89 11.54
CA LEU A 165 3.14 12.37 12.87
C LEU A 165 4.39 13.29 12.83
N GLY A 166 4.86 13.63 11.63
CA GLY A 166 6.04 14.45 11.37
C GLY A 166 7.01 13.77 10.40
N ASP A 167 8.08 14.47 10.03
CA ASP A 167 8.96 14.11 8.89
C ASP A 167 9.59 12.70 8.97
N SER A 168 9.77 12.19 10.19
CA SER A 168 10.38 10.88 10.45
C SER A 168 9.45 9.87 11.13
N ARG A 169 8.16 10.18 11.29
CA ARG A 169 7.20 9.35 12.03
C ARG A 169 5.83 9.33 11.39
N MET A 170 5.25 8.14 11.30
CA MET A 170 3.83 7.99 10.97
C MET A 170 3.26 6.74 11.62
N GLN A 171 1.94 6.67 11.65
CA GLN A 171 1.22 5.52 12.19
C GLN A 171 0.17 5.06 11.19
N TRP A 172 0.05 3.74 11.06
CA TRP A 172 -1.09 3.12 10.39
C TRP A 172 -1.88 2.28 11.39
N GLU A 173 -3.21 2.32 11.28
CA GLU A 173 -4.10 1.51 12.09
C GLU A 173 -5.16 0.82 11.25
N GLN A 174 -5.55 -0.37 11.67
CA GLN A 174 -6.70 -1.10 11.15
C GLN A 174 -7.73 -1.32 12.24
N ALA A 175 -9.00 -1.06 11.90
CA ALA A 175 -10.14 -1.44 12.72
C ALA A 175 -11.17 -2.23 11.90
N PHE A 176 -11.84 -3.18 12.57
CA PHE A 176 -12.95 -3.95 12.02
C PHE A 176 -14.25 -3.49 12.67
N SER A 177 -15.33 -3.53 11.89
CA SER A 177 -16.68 -3.28 12.36
C SER A 177 -17.63 -4.40 11.91
N PRO A 178 -18.25 -5.13 12.86
CA PRO A 178 -19.21 -6.18 12.54
C PRO A 178 -20.65 -5.65 12.37
N ASP A 179 -20.90 -4.36 12.63
CA ASP A 179 -22.23 -3.75 12.74
C ASP A 179 -22.45 -2.60 11.74
N GLY A 180 -21.78 -2.68 10.58
CA GLY A 180 -21.95 -1.70 9.52
C GLY A 180 -21.26 -0.35 9.79
N GLY A 181 -20.36 -0.29 10.76
CA GLY A 181 -19.55 0.90 11.09
C GLY A 181 -20.04 1.65 12.33
N ALA A 182 -20.99 1.12 13.09
CA ALA A 182 -21.49 1.74 14.31
C ALA A 182 -20.46 1.62 15.45
N THR A 183 -19.77 0.48 15.54
CA THR A 183 -18.65 0.26 16.46
C THR A 183 -17.41 -0.24 15.71
N TRP A 184 -16.23 0.04 16.29
CA TRP A 184 -14.93 -0.28 15.67
C TRP A 184 -13.97 -0.91 16.68
N GLU A 185 -13.42 -2.07 16.35
CA GLU A 185 -12.33 -2.71 17.09
C GLU A 185 -11.00 -2.48 16.36
N THR A 186 -10.18 -1.56 16.85
CA THR A 186 -8.79 -1.44 16.39
C THR A 186 -8.08 -2.74 16.71
N ASN A 187 -7.59 -3.41 15.67
CA ASN A 187 -7.00 -4.75 15.77
C ASN A 187 -5.58 -4.85 15.19
N TRP A 188 -5.06 -3.75 14.65
CA TRP A 188 -3.66 -3.64 14.27
C TRP A 188 -3.22 -2.18 14.32
N VAL A 189 -2.07 -1.93 14.93
CA VAL A 189 -1.36 -0.66 14.92
C VAL A 189 0.06 -0.89 14.44
N MET A 190 0.53 -0.03 13.55
CA MET A 190 1.90 0.00 13.03
C MET A 190 2.47 1.39 13.23
N ARG A 191 3.56 1.49 13.99
CA ARG A 191 4.32 2.74 14.16
C ARG A 191 5.58 2.67 13.35
N TYR A 192 5.79 3.66 12.49
CA TYR A 192 6.90 3.71 11.56
C TYR A 192 7.89 4.80 11.99
N MET A 193 9.17 4.47 11.91
CA MET A 193 10.30 5.36 12.14
C MET A 193 11.18 5.36 10.89
N ARG A 194 11.43 6.54 10.31
CA ARG A 194 12.21 6.66 9.08
C ARG A 194 13.66 6.20 9.32
N THR A 195 14.21 5.44 8.37
CA THR A 195 15.61 4.98 8.37
C THR A 195 16.33 5.55 7.15
N GLY A 196 17.04 6.68 7.36
CA GLY A 196 17.73 7.44 6.32
C GLY A 196 17.14 8.82 6.07
#